data_AF-A0A6A9K2U2-F1
#
_entry.id   AF-A0A6A9K2U2-F1
#
_cell.length_a   1.000
_cell.length_b   1.000
_cell.length_c   1.000
_cell.angle_alpha   90.00
_cell.angle_beta   90.00
_cell.angle_gamma   90.00
#
_symmetry.space_group_name_H-M   'P 1'
#
loop_
_entity.id
_entity.type
_entity.pdbx_description
1 polymer ?
#
loop_
_entity_poly.entity_id
_entity_poly.type
_entity_poly.pdbx_seq_one_letter_code
_entity_poly.pdbx_strand_id
1 'polypeptide(L)'
;MTRKIFGVLEIKHGVTKRGVILLWGIAVSIILYALSAPINAKETNLLFSIVSFGAVLFGGGAAYHMISLMIECPQNDKNFNDWIKLIELLLKVYMGFALVVLSLGAGIYFKGIVGLFILLAGYASGFIWASYKIIDSHKLIKKIINNS
;
A
#
# COMPACT_ATOMS: atom_id res chain seq x y z
N MET A 1 14.76 -2.17 -18.33
CA MET A 1 14.20 -3.52 -18.51
C MET A 1 12.66 -3.55 -18.51
N THR A 2 12.00 -2.58 -17.86
CA THR A 2 10.54 -2.40 -17.78
C THR A 2 9.83 -2.05 -19.10
N ARG A 3 10.55 -1.54 -20.11
CA ARG A 3 9.98 -1.14 -21.41
C ARG A 3 9.42 -2.32 -22.24
N LYS A 4 9.89 -3.55 -22.01
CA LYS A 4 9.44 -4.75 -22.77
C LYS A 4 8.10 -5.32 -22.30
N ILE A 5 7.72 -5.14 -21.03
CA ILE A 5 6.47 -5.70 -20.49
C ILE A 5 5.26 -4.87 -20.96
N PHE A 6 5.44 -3.56 -21.16
CA PHE A 6 4.38 -2.63 -21.58
C PHE A 6 4.36 -2.30 -23.07
N GLY A 7 5.23 -2.91 -23.89
CA GLY A 7 5.35 -2.61 -25.32
C GLY A 7 4.19 -3.13 -26.20
N VAL A 8 3.27 -3.91 -25.64
CA VAL A 8 2.15 -4.54 -26.36
C VAL A 8 0.84 -3.76 -26.19
N LEU A 9 0.77 -2.82 -25.24
CA LEU A 9 -0.45 -2.05 -24.99
C LEU A 9 -0.24 -0.61 -25.49
N GLU A 10 -0.91 -0.25 -26.59
CA GLU A 10 -1.18 1.16 -26.92
C GLU A 10 -2.06 1.73 -25.82
N ILE A 11 -1.42 2.25 -24.77
CA ILE A 11 -2.08 2.86 -23.64
C ILE A 11 -2.71 4.17 -24.10
N LYS A 12 -4.04 4.19 -24.25
CA LYS A 12 -4.80 5.44 -24.39
C LYS A 12 -4.73 6.24 -23.09
N HIS A 13 -4.40 7.52 -23.19
CA HIS A 13 -4.38 8.46 -22.07
C HIS A 13 -5.69 8.41 -21.27
N GLY A 14 -5.58 8.27 -19.95
CA GLY A 14 -6.71 8.12 -19.04
C GLY A 14 -7.11 6.67 -18.71
N VAL A 15 -6.87 5.70 -19.61
CA VAL A 15 -7.13 4.27 -19.32
C VAL A 15 -6.15 3.75 -18.28
N THR A 16 -4.87 4.14 -18.38
CA THR A 16 -3.84 3.73 -17.42
C THR A 16 -4.05 4.36 -16.04
N LYS A 17 -4.40 5.64 -15.95
CA LYS A 17 -4.77 6.26 -14.66
C LYS A 17 -5.88 5.49 -13.96
N ARG A 18 -6.97 5.18 -14.67
CA ARG A 18 -8.10 4.40 -14.12
C ARG A 18 -7.66 3.00 -13.70
N GLY A 19 -6.83 2.34 -14.52
CA GLY A 19 -6.28 1.03 -14.21
C GLY A 19 -5.42 1.02 -12.94
N VAL A 20 -4.54 2.01 -12.77
CA VAL A 20 -3.69 2.15 -11.57
C VAL A 20 -4.55 2.36 -10.32
N ILE A 21 -5.56 3.24 -10.39
CA ILE A 21 -6.47 3.50 -9.27
C ILE A 21 -7.23 2.22 -8.88
N LEU A 22 -7.76 1.48 -9.87
CA LEU A 22 -8.47 0.23 -9.63
C LEU A 22 -7.56 -0.84 -9.03
N LEU A 23 -6.36 -1.03 -9.59
CA LEU A 23 -5.38 -1.98 -9.07
C LEU A 23 -4.97 -1.64 -7.65
N TRP A 24 -4.74 -0.36 -7.36
CA TRP A 24 -4.43 0.11 -6.01
C TRP A 24 -5.57 -0.16 -5.02
N GLY A 25 -6.82 0.15 -5.41
CA GLY A 25 -8.00 -0.13 -4.61
C GLY A 25 -8.11 -1.61 -4.25
N ILE A 26 -8.03 -2.50 -5.25
CA ILE A 26 -8.10 -3.95 -5.05
C ILE A 26 -6.95 -4.44 -4.16
N ALA A 27 -5.72 -3.99 -4.44
CA ALA A 27 -4.54 -4.42 -3.69
C ALA A 27 -4.65 -4.03 -2.21
N VAL A 28 -5.04 -2.79 -1.91
CA VAL A 28 -5.25 -2.32 -0.54
C VAL A 28 -6.38 -3.10 0.12
N SER A 29 -7.51 -3.34 -0.56
CA SER A 29 -8.63 -4.08 0.04
C SER A 29 -8.22 -5.47 0.51
N ILE A 30 -7.37 -6.18 -0.25
CA ILE A 30 -6.83 -7.49 0.16
C ILE A 30 -6.00 -7.37 1.44
N ILE A 31 -5.12 -6.36 1.52
CA ILE A 31 -4.31 -6.10 2.71
C ILE A 31 -5.18 -5.76 3.92
N LEU A 32 -6.15 -4.86 3.77
CA LEU A 32 -7.03 -4.46 4.86
C LEU A 32 -7.88 -5.64 5.35
N TYR A 33 -8.33 -6.48 4.43
CA TYR A 33 -9.03 -7.71 4.79
C TYR A 33 -8.13 -8.62 5.63
N ALA A 34 -6.89 -8.86 5.21
CA ALA A 34 -5.95 -9.67 5.98
C ALA A 34 -5.62 -9.08 7.35
N LEU A 35 -5.42 -7.76 7.42
CA LEU A 35 -5.22 -7.04 8.69
C LEU A 35 -6.46 -7.07 9.59
N SER A 36 -7.66 -7.22 9.04
CA SER A 36 -8.90 -7.31 9.83
C SER A 36 -9.13 -8.68 10.47
N ALA A 37 -8.46 -9.73 9.99
CA ALA A 37 -8.70 -11.10 10.43
C ALA A 37 -8.58 -11.30 11.96
N PRO A 38 -7.57 -10.73 12.67
CA PRO A 38 -7.44 -10.90 14.12
C PRO A 38 -8.47 -10.10 14.93
N ILE A 39 -9.13 -9.12 14.32
CA ILE A 39 -10.20 -8.32 14.95
C ILE A 39 -11.46 -9.18 15.10
N ASN A 40 -11.74 -10.03 14.11
CA ASN A 40 -12.95 -10.84 14.03
C ASN A 40 -12.80 -12.26 14.61
N ALA A 41 -11.59 -12.65 15.04
CA ALA A 41 -11.33 -13.97 15.60
C ALA A 41 -11.76 -14.05 17.08
N LYS A 42 -12.43 -15.16 17.47
CA LYS A 42 -12.94 -15.36 18.84
C LYS A 42 -11.85 -15.66 19.88
N GLU A 43 -10.66 -16.10 19.45
CA GLU A 43 -9.56 -16.54 20.33
C GLU A 43 -8.28 -15.70 20.20
N THR A 44 -8.37 -14.47 19.69
CA THR A 44 -7.20 -13.58 19.58
C THR A 44 -6.97 -12.77 20.85
N ASN A 45 -5.69 -12.62 21.20
CA ASN A 45 -5.26 -11.72 22.28
C ASN A 45 -5.70 -10.28 21.98
N LEU A 46 -6.24 -9.58 22.99
CA LEU A 46 -6.69 -8.19 22.88
C LEU A 46 -5.64 -7.27 22.23
N LEU A 47 -4.36 -7.47 22.58
CA LEU A 47 -3.25 -6.72 21.99
C LEU A 47 -3.17 -6.88 20.46
N PHE A 48 -3.35 -8.10 19.94
CA PHE A 48 -3.33 -8.36 18.50
C PHE A 48 -4.50 -7.68 17.81
N SER A 49 -5.69 -7.69 18.42
CA SER A 49 -6.87 -7.02 17.89
C SER A 49 -6.70 -5.50 17.85
N ILE A 50 -6.13 -4.88 18.90
CA ILE A 50 -5.86 -3.43 18.92
C ILE A 50 -4.83 -3.03 17.86
N VAL A 51 -3.71 -3.76 17.77
CA VAL A 51 -2.69 -3.51 16.75
C VAL A 51 -3.27 -3.64 15.35
N SER A 52 -4.06 -4.69 15.10
CA SER A 52 -4.74 -4.92 13.83
C SER A 52 -5.75 -3.83 13.50
N PHE A 53 -6.51 -3.35 14.48
CA PHE A 53 -7.46 -2.26 14.32
C PHE A 53 -6.77 -0.95 13.93
N GLY A 54 -5.68 -0.59 14.63
CA GLY A 54 -4.86 0.57 14.26
C GLY A 54 -4.29 0.43 12.84
N ALA A 55 -3.90 -0.78 12.45
CA ALA A 55 -3.39 -1.08 11.12
C ALA A 55 -4.41 -0.80 10.02
N VAL A 56 -5.64 -1.28 10.23
CA VAL A 56 -6.76 -1.11 9.30
C VAL A 56 -7.14 0.36 9.17
N LEU A 57 -7.23 1.10 10.28
CA LEU A 57 -7.55 2.53 10.25
C LEU A 57 -6.51 3.33 9.47
N PHE A 58 -5.22 3.13 9.78
CA PHE A 58 -4.16 3.83 9.08
C PHE A 58 -4.07 3.42 7.61
N GLY A 59 -4.09 2.12 7.33
CA GLY A 59 -4.01 1.60 5.96
C GLY A 59 -5.17 2.07 5.09
N GLY A 60 -6.40 2.11 5.65
CA GLY A 60 -7.59 2.61 4.97
C GLY A 60 -7.49 4.12 4.68
N GLY A 61 -7.09 4.91 5.67
CA GLY A 61 -6.90 6.36 5.50
C GLY A 61 -5.82 6.68 4.47
N ALA A 62 -4.67 6.02 4.53
CA ALA A 62 -3.58 6.18 3.58
C ALA A 62 -4.01 5.80 2.16
N ALA A 63 -4.74 4.69 2.01
CA ALA A 63 -5.22 4.24 0.71
C ALA A 63 -6.22 5.22 0.09
N TYR A 64 -7.18 5.70 0.87
CA TYR A 64 -8.14 6.71 0.41
C TYR A 64 -7.43 8.00 -0.02
N HIS A 65 -6.47 8.47 0.80
CA HIS A 65 -5.68 9.66 0.47
C HIS A 65 -4.90 9.50 -0.84
N MET A 66 -4.30 8.34 -1.09
CA MET A 66 -3.60 8.08 -2.35
C MET A 66 -4.56 8.02 -3.54
N ILE A 67 -5.76 7.45 -3.37
CA ILE A 67 -6.79 7.43 -4.42
C ILE A 67 -7.21 8.85 -4.78
N SER A 68 -7.51 9.71 -3.79
CA SER A 68 -7.93 11.09 -4.06
C SER A 68 -6.85 11.87 -4.80
N LEU A 69 -5.59 11.74 -4.39
CA LEU A 69 -4.44 12.37 -5.07
C LEU A 69 -4.26 11.87 -6.50
N MET A 70 -4.40 10.56 -6.75
CA MET A 70 -4.32 10.01 -8.10
C MET A 70 -5.47 10.47 -8.99
N ILE A 71 -6.67 10.68 -8.44
CA ILE A 71 -7.82 11.23 -9.17
C ILE A 71 -7.55 12.68 -9.61
N GLU A 72 -6.90 13.49 -8.77
CA GLU A 72 -6.55 14.87 -9.10
C GLU A 72 -5.34 14.96 -10.06
N CYS A 73 -4.46 13.95 -10.03
CA CYS A 73 -3.24 13.93 -10.84
C CYS A 73 -3.55 13.83 -12.35
N PRO A 74 -3.13 14.78 -13.20
CA PRO A 74 -3.32 14.69 -14.65
C PRO A 74 -2.41 13.62 -15.27
N GLN A 75 -2.86 13.00 -16.37
CA GLN A 75 -2.07 12.03 -17.14
C GLN A 75 -1.95 12.50 -18.60
N ASN A 76 -0.73 12.74 -19.07
CA ASN A 76 -0.40 13.14 -20.43
C ASN A 76 0.94 12.53 -20.87
N ASP A 77 1.32 12.70 -22.14
CA ASP A 77 2.58 12.16 -22.68
C ASP A 77 3.83 12.65 -21.94
N LYS A 78 3.80 13.89 -21.42
CA LYS A 78 4.94 14.52 -20.74
C LYS A 78 5.21 13.91 -19.37
N ASN A 79 4.17 13.40 -18.70
CA ASN A 79 4.25 12.88 -17.33
C ASN A 79 4.14 11.34 -17.23
N PHE A 80 4.14 10.64 -18.36
CA PHE A 80 4.07 9.17 -18.40
C PHE A 80 5.16 8.49 -17.54
N ASN A 81 6.42 8.96 -17.64
CA ASN A 81 7.53 8.41 -16.85
C ASN A 81 7.34 8.62 -15.35
N ASP A 82 6.69 9.71 -14.94
CA ASP A 82 6.43 9.97 -13.53
C ASP A 82 5.25 9.11 -13.02
N TRP A 83 4.27 8.80 -13.87
CA TRP A 83 3.25 7.79 -13.56
C TRP A 83 3.83 6.37 -13.39
N ILE A 84 4.81 5.99 -14.19
CA ILE A 84 5.52 4.71 -14.00
C ILE A 84 6.27 4.70 -12.65
N LYS A 85 6.97 5.78 -12.30
CA LYS A 85 7.61 5.90 -10.98
C LYS A 85 6.60 5.86 -9.85
N LEU A 86 5.41 6.45 -10.03
CA LEU A 86 4.33 6.38 -9.04
C LEU A 86 3.89 4.93 -8.81
N ILE A 87 3.71 4.14 -9.88
CA ILE A 87 3.38 2.71 -9.76
C ILE A 87 4.48 1.97 -8.99
N GLU A 88 5.76 2.23 -9.28
CA GLU A 88 6.88 1.62 -8.55
C GLU A 88 6.88 1.99 -7.06
N LEU A 89 6.52 3.23 -6.72
CA LEU A 89 6.39 3.65 -5.33
C LEU A 89 5.20 2.97 -4.64
N LEU A 90 4.05 2.88 -5.30
CA LEU A 90 2.87 2.18 -4.78
C LEU A 90 3.15 0.69 -4.55
N LEU A 91 3.89 0.03 -5.44
CA LEU A 91 4.35 -1.35 -5.23
C LEU A 91 5.24 -1.47 -3.99
N LYS A 92 6.13 -0.50 -3.73
CA LYS A 92 6.95 -0.47 -2.51
C LYS A 92 6.11 -0.23 -1.25
N VAL A 93 5.05 0.57 -1.33
CA VAL A 93 4.07 0.72 -0.23
C VAL A 93 3.40 -0.62 0.04
N TYR A 94 2.95 -1.31 -1.01
CA TYR A 94 2.33 -2.62 -0.90
C TYR A 94 3.25 -3.66 -0.27
N MET A 95 4.54 -3.68 -0.63
CA MET A 95 5.54 -4.54 0.03
C MET A 95 5.66 -4.27 1.54
N GLY A 96 5.60 -3.00 1.96
CA GLY A 96 5.59 -2.63 3.37
C GLY A 96 4.37 -3.18 4.10
N PHE A 97 3.18 -3.05 3.51
CA PHE A 97 1.96 -3.63 4.08
C PHE A 97 1.96 -5.17 4.07
N ALA A 98 2.48 -5.80 3.02
CA ALA A 98 2.63 -7.24 2.95
C ALA A 98 3.55 -7.75 4.07
N LEU A 99 4.64 -7.02 4.38
CA LEU A 99 5.50 -7.34 5.51
C LEU A 99 4.73 -7.30 6.84
N VAL A 100 3.86 -6.29 7.04
CA VAL A 100 3.00 -6.21 8.24
C VAL A 100 2.09 -7.44 8.33
N VAL A 101 1.42 -7.81 7.24
CA VAL A 101 0.52 -8.98 7.19
C VAL A 101 1.28 -10.29 7.46
N LEU A 102 2.44 -10.46 6.84
CA LEU A 102 3.29 -11.64 7.06
C LEU A 102 3.77 -11.73 8.51
N SER A 103 4.15 -10.59 9.10
CA SER A 103 4.60 -10.52 10.49
C SER A 103 3.47 -10.78 11.48
N LEU A 104 2.25 -10.37 11.14
CA LEU A 104 1.05 -10.71 11.87
C LEU A 104 0.78 -12.21 11.83
N GLY A 105 0.81 -12.83 10.65
CA GLY A 105 0.66 -14.28 10.48
C GLY A 105 1.73 -15.06 11.24
N ALA A 106 2.99 -14.65 11.14
CA ALA A 106 4.10 -15.25 11.87
C ALA A 106 3.95 -15.07 13.40
N GLY A 107 3.57 -13.88 13.87
CA GLY A 107 3.35 -13.61 15.29
C GLY A 107 2.25 -14.48 15.90
N ILE A 108 1.16 -14.69 15.15
CA ILE A 108 0.06 -15.61 15.54
C ILE A 108 0.55 -17.06 15.55
N TYR A 109 1.35 -17.46 14.56
CA TYR A 109 1.85 -18.83 14.43
C TYR A 109 2.81 -19.23 15.56
N PHE A 110 3.83 -18.39 15.84
CA PHE A 110 4.87 -18.72 16.82
C PHE A 110 4.40 -18.59 18.28
N LYS A 111 3.36 -17.78 18.54
CA LYS A 111 2.79 -17.51 19.87
C LYS A 111 3.84 -17.02 20.90
N GLY A 112 3.38 -16.72 22.12
CA GLY A 112 4.23 -16.33 23.24
C GLY A 112 5.07 -15.06 22.98
N ILE A 113 6.18 -14.94 23.70
CA ILE A 113 7.06 -13.76 23.64
C ILE A 113 7.78 -13.62 22.30
N VAL A 114 8.14 -14.74 21.66
CA VAL A 114 8.81 -14.75 20.35
C VAL A 114 7.88 -14.24 19.26
N GLY A 115 6.64 -14.73 19.22
CA GLY A 115 5.61 -14.25 18.30
C GLY A 115 5.30 -12.76 18.50
N LEU A 116 5.32 -12.28 19.75
CA LEU A 116 5.14 -10.86 20.06
C LEU A 116 6.26 -9.99 19.50
N PHE A 117 7.54 -10.38 19.65
CA PHE A 117 8.66 -9.62 19.10
C PHE A 117 8.65 -9.59 17.57
N ILE A 118 8.34 -10.73 16.92
CA ILE A 118 8.19 -10.80 15.46
C ILE A 118 7.09 -9.86 15.00
N LEU A 119 5.94 -9.89 15.67
CA LEU A 119 4.83 -8.99 15.38
C LEU A 119 5.27 -7.54 15.50
N LEU A 120 5.80 -7.11 16.65
CA LEU A 120 6.13 -5.71 16.90
C LEU A 120 7.22 -5.20 15.96
N ALA A 121 8.28 -5.96 15.74
CA ALA A 121 9.38 -5.58 14.85
C ALA A 121 8.93 -5.52 13.39
N GLY A 122 8.21 -6.54 12.93
CA GLY A 122 7.70 -6.62 11.58
C GLY A 122 6.61 -5.59 11.29
N TYR A 123 5.74 -5.35 12.27
CA TYR A 123 4.72 -4.30 12.22
C TYR A 123 5.37 -2.92 12.12
N ALA A 124 6.28 -2.57 13.05
CA ALA A 124 6.95 -1.27 13.07
C ALA A 124 7.76 -1.04 11.79
N SER A 125 8.57 -2.01 11.36
CA SER A 125 9.37 -1.88 10.14
C SER A 125 8.51 -1.76 8.88
N GLY A 126 7.47 -2.59 8.74
CA GLY A 126 6.53 -2.52 7.61
C GLY A 126 5.76 -1.20 7.57
N PHE A 127 5.31 -0.70 8.72
CA PHE A 127 4.61 0.58 8.83
C PHE A 127 5.50 1.77 8.50
N ILE A 128 6.72 1.82 9.06
CA ILE A 128 7.68 2.89 8.80
C ILE A 128 8.01 2.92 7.31
N TRP A 129 8.26 1.74 6.72
CA TRP A 129 8.53 1.61 5.29
C TRP A 129 7.37 2.11 4.43
N ALA A 130 6.15 1.62 4.70
CA ALA A 130 4.95 2.02 3.96
C ALA A 130 4.72 3.53 4.06
N SER A 131 4.84 4.09 5.27
CA SER A 131 4.67 5.53 5.53
C SER A 131 5.69 6.36 4.75
N TYR A 132 6.96 5.96 4.76
CA TYR A 132 8.01 6.65 4.00
C TYR A 132 7.70 6.66 2.49
N LYS A 133 7.23 5.52 1.95
CA LYS A 133 6.89 5.41 0.53
C LYS A 133 5.59 6.12 0.15
N ILE A 134 4.63 6.25 1.07
CA ILE A 134 3.45 7.10 0.88
C ILE A 134 3.88 8.56 0.77
N ILE A 135 4.78 9.03 1.63
CA ILE A 135 5.30 10.41 1.58
C ILE A 135 6.03 10.67 0.25
N ASP A 136 6.86 9.73 -0.21
CA ASP A 136 7.52 9.82 -1.53
C ASP A 136 6.49 9.92 -2.67
N SER A 137 5.44 9.09 -2.61
CA SER A 137 4.35 9.08 -3.60
C SER A 137 3.59 10.40 -3.62
N HIS A 138 3.27 10.95 -2.44
CA HIS A 138 2.61 12.26 -2.29
C HIS A 138 3.44 13.40 -2.90
N LYS A 139 4.74 13.43 -2.61
CA LYS A 139 5.66 14.44 -3.18
C LYS A 139 5.70 14.35 -4.70
N LEU A 140 5.76 13.12 -5.25
CA LEU A 140 5.76 12.90 -6.69
C LEU A 140 4.44 13.38 -7.33
N ILE A 141 3.29 13.02 -6.76
CA ILE A 141 1.98 13.44 -7.28
C ILE A 141 1.86 14.96 -7.25
N LYS A 142 2.22 15.63 -6.14
CA LYS A 142 2.24 17.10 -6.06
C LYS A 142 3.13 17.74 -7.12
N LYS A 143 4.30 17.14 -7.38
CA LYS A 143 5.20 17.61 -8.45
C LYS A 143 4.54 17.49 -9.83
N ILE A 144 3.81 16.41 -10.09
CA ILE A 144 3.10 16.23 -11.36
C ILE A 144 1.99 17.28 -11.49
N ILE A 145 1.18 17.47 -10.45
CA ILE A 145 0.07 18.43 -10.43
C ILE A 145 0.58 19.85 -10.68
N ASN A 146 1.66 20.27 -10.03
CA ASN A 146 2.19 21.63 -10.17
C ASN A 146 2.90 21.91 -11.51
N ASN A 147 3.31 20.88 -12.24
CA ASN A 147 4.05 21.00 -13.50
C ASN A 147 3.20 20.65 -14.74
N SER A 148 1.90 20.39 -14.55
CA SER A 148 0.95 20.06 -15.63
C SER A 148 0.09 21.26 -15.96
#